data_AF-A0A2Z6G8I1-F1
#
_entry.id   AF-A0A2Z6G8I1-F1
#
_cell.length_a   1.000
_cell.length_b   1.000
_cell.length_c   1.000
_cell.angle_alpha   90.00
_cell.angle_beta   90.00
_cell.angle_gamma   90.00
#
_symmetry.space_group_name_H-M   'P 1'
#
loop_
_entity.id
_entity.type
_entity.pdbx_description
1 polymer ?
#
loop_
_entity_poly.entity_id
_entity_poly.type
_entity_poly.pdbx_seq_one_letter_code
_entity_poly.pdbx_strand_id
1 'polypeptide(L)'
;MSKQTRPIPAFATEAEERIYWEEHDSTEHLDWSKAQRVVLPNLKPSTKTISLRLPQHLLDSLKAAANSRDVPYQSLIKVWLQEKLHSH
;
A
#
# COMPACT_ATOMS: atom_id res chain seq x y z
N MET A 1 -1.84 -20.92 26.15
CA MET A 1 -0.81 -20.67 27.18
C MET A 1 -0.36 -19.23 26.99
N SER A 2 -0.69 -18.31 27.91
CA SER A 2 -0.32 -16.89 27.75
C SER A 2 1.19 -16.75 27.96
N LYS A 3 1.92 -16.38 26.90
CA LYS A 3 3.34 -16.01 27.01
C LYS A 3 3.43 -14.71 27.83
N GLN A 4 4.38 -14.67 28.76
CA GLN A 4 4.77 -13.44 29.46
C GLN A 4 5.43 -12.50 28.43
N THR A 5 4.74 -11.44 28.03
CA THR A 5 5.23 -10.46 27.05
C THR A 5 6.14 -9.44 27.72
N ARG A 6 7.30 -9.16 27.11
CA ARG A 6 8.20 -8.09 27.56
C ARG A 6 7.54 -6.72 27.34
N PRO A 7 7.80 -5.73 28.20
CA PRO A 7 7.27 -4.39 28.01
C PRO A 7 7.73 -3.80 26.66
N ILE A 8 6.82 -3.11 25.96
CA ILE A 8 7.12 -2.42 24.70
C ILE A 8 7.99 -1.18 25.02
N PRO A 9 9.09 -0.93 24.29
CA PRO A 9 9.90 0.26 24.50
C PRO A 9 9.12 1.55 24.23
N ALA A 10 9.49 2.64 24.88
CA ALA A 10 8.97 3.97 24.54
C ALA A 10 9.81 4.57 23.41
N PHE A 11 9.16 4.94 22.30
CA PHE A 11 9.80 5.56 21.13
C PHE A 11 9.47 7.05 21.07
N ALA A 12 10.42 7.88 20.61
CA ALA A 12 10.19 9.31 20.45
C ALA A 12 9.56 9.64 19.08
N THR A 13 9.79 8.80 18.07
CA THR A 13 9.24 8.98 16.72
C THR A 13 8.75 7.67 16.11
N GLU A 14 7.79 7.77 15.18
CA GLU A 14 7.29 6.61 14.41
C GLU A 14 8.41 5.94 13.58
N ALA A 15 9.38 6.72 13.12
CA ALA A 15 10.51 6.21 12.34
C ALA A 15 11.40 5.28 13.18
N GLU A 16 11.70 5.65 14.42
CA GLU A 16 12.44 4.81 15.38
C GLU A 16 11.67 3.53 15.71
N GLU A 17 10.36 3.66 15.94
CA GLU A 17 9.49 2.52 16.19
C GLU A 17 9.50 1.53 15.02
N ARG A 18 9.39 2.03 13.78
CA ARG A 18 9.41 1.19 12.58
C ARG A 18 10.72 0.41 12.45
N ILE A 19 11.86 1.07 12.63
CA ILE A 19 13.18 0.44 12.55
C ILE A 19 13.28 -0.66 13.62
N TYR A 20 12.82 -0.39 14.84
CA TYR A 20 12.81 -1.38 15.91
C TYR A 20 11.99 -2.63 15.54
N TRP A 21 10.76 -2.45 15.04
CA TRP A 21 9.90 -3.58 14.67
C TRP A 21 10.34 -4.33 13.41
N GLU A 22 11.11 -3.69 12.52
CA GLU A 22 11.73 -4.36 11.36
C GLU A 22 12.87 -5.30 11.81
N GLU A 23 13.57 -4.94 12.89
CA GLU A 23 14.75 -5.69 13.38
C GLU A 23 14.41 -6.71 14.49
N HIS A 24 13.31 -6.53 15.24
CA HIS A 24 12.98 -7.32 16.43
C HIS A 24 11.75 -8.21 16.25
N ASP A 25 11.75 -9.40 16.86
CA ASP A 25 10.60 -10.29 16.85
C ASP A 25 9.47 -9.75 17.76
N SER A 26 8.40 -9.30 17.11
CA SER A 26 7.16 -8.84 17.77
C SER A 26 6.50 -9.88 18.68
N THR A 27 6.74 -11.18 18.51
CA THR A 27 6.15 -12.23 19.38
C THR A 27 6.67 -12.21 20.81
N GLU A 28 7.77 -11.50 21.08
CA GLU A 28 8.29 -11.30 22.43
C GLU A 28 7.49 -10.24 23.22
N HIS A 29 6.81 -9.34 22.51
CA HIS A 29 6.10 -8.19 23.08
C HIS A 29 4.58 -8.29 22.91
N LEU A 30 4.10 -9.01 21.89
CA LEU A 30 2.69 -9.07 21.53
C LEU A 30 2.14 -10.51 21.59
N ASP A 31 0.97 -10.66 22.23
CA ASP A 31 0.21 -11.90 22.22
C ASP A 31 -0.65 -11.98 20.95
N TRP A 32 -0.07 -12.55 19.89
CA TRP A 32 -0.73 -12.75 18.60
C TRP A 32 -1.99 -13.62 18.67
N SER A 33 -2.23 -14.38 19.75
CA SER A 33 -3.48 -15.13 19.91
C SER A 33 -4.71 -14.23 20.12
N LYS A 34 -4.49 -12.97 20.51
CA LYS A 34 -5.53 -11.95 20.66
C LYS A 34 -5.71 -11.09 19.42
N ALA A 35 -4.91 -11.31 18.37
CA ALA A 35 -4.98 -10.50 17.15
C ALA A 35 -6.34 -10.66 16.46
N GLN A 36 -6.90 -9.55 16.00
CA GLN A 36 -8.16 -9.52 15.27
C GLN A 36 -7.93 -9.02 13.86
N ARG A 37 -8.66 -9.59 12.90
CA ARG A 37 -8.69 -9.05 11.54
C ARG A 37 -9.40 -7.71 11.57
N VAL A 38 -8.65 -6.64 11.33
CA VAL A 38 -9.18 -5.30 11.17
C VAL A 38 -9.27 -4.96 9.68
N VAL A 39 -10.39 -4.37 9.28
CA VAL A 39 -10.52 -3.75 7.96
C VAL A 39 -10.17 -2.28 8.15
N LEU A 40 -9.21 -1.78 7.39
CA LEU A 40 -8.74 -0.40 7.45
C LEU A 40 -9.25 0.35 6.20
N PRO A 41 -10.56 0.68 6.11
CA PRO A 41 -11.16 1.20 4.88
C PRO A 41 -10.60 2.58 4.47
N ASN A 42 -10.02 3.32 5.42
CA ASN A 42 -9.52 4.68 5.21
C ASN A 42 -8.01 4.74 4.98
N LEU A 43 -7.30 3.60 4.96
CA LEU A 43 -5.87 3.59 4.70
C LEU A 43 -5.65 4.01 3.23
N LYS A 44 -5.06 5.19 3.03
CA LYS A 44 -4.73 5.67 1.68
C LYS A 44 -3.37 5.12 1.28
N PRO A 45 -3.26 4.40 0.15
CA PRO A 45 -1.96 4.05 -0.41
C PRO A 45 -1.13 5.31 -0.63
N SER A 46 0.17 5.24 -0.39
CA SER A 46 1.07 6.35 -0.67
C SER A 46 1.11 6.61 -2.18
N THR A 47 0.98 7.88 -2.58
CA THR A 47 1.02 8.30 -3.99
C THR A 47 2.23 9.18 -4.24
N LYS A 48 2.98 8.89 -5.30
CA LYS A 48 4.07 9.75 -5.77
C LYS A 48 3.74 10.31 -7.16
N THR A 49 3.81 11.63 -7.30
CA THR A 49 3.63 12.29 -8.60
C THR A 49 4.85 12.04 -9.48
N ILE A 50 4.61 11.63 -10.73
CA ILE A 50 5.64 11.45 -11.75
C ILE A 50 5.27 12.24 -13.01
N SER A 51 6.29 12.74 -13.71
CA SER A 51 6.13 13.35 -15.04
C SER A 51 6.47 12.32 -16.11
N LEU A 52 5.52 11.98 -16.98
CA LEU A 52 5.69 11.00 -18.07
C LEU A 52 5.32 11.64 -19.40
N ARG A 53 6.16 11.43 -20.43
CA ARG A 53 5.84 11.81 -21.82
C ARG A 53 5.21 10.62 -22.53
N LEU A 54 4.09 10.86 -23.22
CA LEU A 54 3.37 9.88 -24.02
C LEU A 54 3.19 10.42 -25.45
N PRO A 55 3.24 9.57 -26.49
CA PRO A 55 2.82 9.94 -27.83
C PRO A 55 1.35 10.38 -27.84
N GLN A 56 1.00 11.38 -28.65
CA GLN A 56 -0.36 11.94 -28.71
C GLN A 56 -1.41 10.88 -29.08
N HIS A 57 -1.15 10.08 -30.11
CA HIS A 57 -2.07 9.02 -30.57
C HIS A 57 -2.38 7.98 -29.47
N LEU A 58 -1.41 7.70 -28.60
CA LEU A 58 -1.59 6.76 -27.49
C LEU A 58 -2.48 7.38 -26.41
N LEU A 59 -2.27 8.64 -26.08
CA LEU A 59 -3.10 9.37 -25.12
C LEU A 59 -4.56 9.45 -25.60
N ASP A 60 -4.78 9.69 -26.89
CA ASP A 60 -6.12 9.76 -27.47
C ASP A 60 -6.82 8.40 -27.45
N SER A 61 -6.10 7.33 -27.81
CA SER A 61 -6.61 5.94 -27.72
C SER A 61 -6.99 5.56 -26.30
N LEU A 62 -6.17 5.96 -25.32
CA LEU A 62 -6.42 5.71 -23.91
C LEU A 62 -7.66 6.48 -23.41
N LYS A 63 -7.83 7.75 -23.80
CA LYS A 63 -9.02 8.53 -23.46
C LYS A 63 -10.29 7.90 -24.03
N ALA A 64 -10.25 7.43 -25.28
CA ALA A 64 -11.37 6.72 -25.89
C ALA A 64 -11.70 5.42 -25.14
N ALA A 65 -10.68 4.63 -24.79
CA ALA A 65 -10.84 3.38 -24.04
C ALA A 65 -11.35 3.60 -22.60
N ALA A 66 -11.01 4.73 -21.99
CA ALA A 66 -11.48 5.09 -20.65
C ALA A 66 -12.94 5.56 -20.68
N ASN A 67 -13.29 6.40 -21.66
CA ASN A 67 -14.66 6.86 -21.86
C ASN A 67 -15.62 5.70 -22.13
N SER A 68 -15.22 4.71 -22.96
CA SER A 68 -16.06 3.53 -23.23
C SER A 68 -16.31 2.64 -22.00
N ARG A 69 -15.49 2.79 -20.95
CA ARG A 69 -15.58 2.07 -19.68
C ARG A 69 -16.14 2.94 -18.54
N ASP A 70 -16.56 4.17 -18.86
CA ASP A 70 -17.04 5.17 -17.90
C ASP A 70 -16.04 5.42 -16.74
N VAL A 71 -14.74 5.45 -17.05
CA VAL A 71 -13.67 5.73 -16.08
C VAL A 71 -12.76 6.87 -16.55
N PRO A 72 -12.14 7.63 -15.64
CA PRO A 72 -11.10 8.60 -16.00
C PRO A 72 -9.87 7.91 -16.60
N TYR A 73 -9.27 8.50 -17.64
CA TYR A 73 -8.10 7.92 -18.31
C TYR A 73 -6.89 7.74 -17.36
N GLN A 74 -6.70 8.62 -16.37
CA GLN A 74 -5.63 8.44 -15.38
C GLN A 74 -5.88 7.23 -14.47
N SER A 75 -7.15 6.95 -14.13
CA SER A 75 -7.51 5.75 -13.37
C SER A 75 -7.28 4.49 -14.20
N LEU A 76 -7.65 4.52 -15.48
CA LEU A 76 -7.43 3.40 -16.40
C LEU A 76 -5.94 3.08 -16.55
N ILE A 77 -5.06 4.09 -16.68
CA ILE A 77 -3.60 3.89 -16.71
C ILE A 77 -3.14 3.11 -15.48
N LYS A 78 -3.60 3.49 -14.29
CA LYS A 78 -3.17 2.84 -13.04
C LYS A 78 -3.57 1.37 -13.02
N VAL A 79 -4.79 1.05 -13.42
CA VAL A 79 -5.29 -0.33 -13.49
C VAL A 79 -4.45 -1.17 -14.45
N TRP A 80 -4.24 -0.69 -15.68
CA TRP A 80 -3.45 -1.44 -16.67
C TRP A 80 -1.99 -1.63 -16.28
N LEU A 81 -1.35 -0.61 -15.69
CA LEU A 81 0.00 -0.75 -15.15
C LEU A 81 0.04 -1.81 -14.05
N GLN A 82 -0.94 -1.79 -13.15
CA GLN A 82 -1.04 -2.78 -12.08
C GLN A 82 -1.24 -4.19 -12.64
N GLU A 83 -2.16 -4.39 -13.59
CA GLU A 83 -2.40 -5.68 -14.25
C GLU A 83 -1.13 -6.25 -14.88
N LYS A 84 -0.33 -5.41 -15.54
CA LYS A 84 0.94 -5.83 -16.17
C LYS A 84 2.02 -6.20 -15.17
N LEU A 85 2.04 -5.57 -13.99
CA LEU A 85 3.00 -5.91 -12.94
C LEU A 85 2.63 -7.19 -12.16
N HIS A 86 1.34 -7.51 -12.05
CA HIS A 86 0.85 -8.71 -11.33
C HIS A 86 0.77 -9.97 -12.20
N SER A 87 0.93 -9.85 -13.53
CA SER A 87 0.91 -10.99 -14.44
C SER A 87 2.25 -11.76 -14.48
N HIS A 88 3.05 -11.67 -13.42
CA HIS A 88 4.36 -12.32 -13.25
C HIS A 88 4.47 -12.97 -11.87
#